data_AF-A0A3M1FL43-F1
#
_entry.id   AF-A0A3M1FL43-F1
#
_cell.length_a   1.000
_cell.length_b   1.000
_cell.length_c   1.000
_cell.angle_alpha   90.00
_cell.angle_beta   90.00
_cell.angle_gamma   90.00
#
_symmetry.space_group_name_H-M   'P 1'
#
loop_
_entity.id
_entity.type
_entity.pdbx_description
1 polymer ?
#
loop_
_entity_poly.entity_id
_entity_poly.type
_entity_poly.pdbx_seq_one_letter_code
_entity_poly.pdbx_strand_id
1 'polypeptide(L)'
;MIDRRKLPLDQLRPLSSMADEDVPTYALFEPVGWTEQGEVVLQERRLIERDGTYFSDTLYQVINTVAVLPDTGAVKPLSDWSPPGPAVVHGFMDSVIKGPLWVIHGYNNEGITVLDWGSIPGWSSTQQKLAAKWAAKKPITYPQDWLAAPDGETVILQIRKEKIYILKPGYGQPIILPQNKEGVSAFVTAVTAQLSPDGQRIVYGVRFENPDSNDSYGRETDTYEIQTSSLNGNSITSIKLDYEYSYPREWAWSPNGEYIAFIAQPENHSPLHLYVAKSDGSSIIDLVSDDFWAAGPLYWSKDGGKLIYIGGNPDKQDSVGYWIISFLK
;
A
#
# COMPACT_ATOMS: atom_id res chain seq x y z
N MET A 1 -6.71 -12.14 -23.55
CA MET A 1 -5.92 -13.16 -22.83
C MET A 1 -5.10 -12.46 -21.77
N ILE A 2 -4.92 -13.09 -20.61
CA ILE A 2 -4.06 -12.58 -19.54
C ILE A 2 -2.71 -13.29 -19.67
N ASP A 3 -1.62 -12.53 -19.84
CA ASP A 3 -0.27 -13.09 -19.89
C ASP A 3 0.43 -12.85 -18.55
N ARG A 4 1.00 -13.92 -17.97
CA ARG A 4 1.65 -13.92 -16.65
C ARG A 4 3.10 -14.39 -16.79
N ARG A 5 4.04 -13.61 -16.24
CA ARG A 5 5.47 -13.92 -16.30
C ARG A 5 6.15 -13.76 -14.95
N LYS A 6 6.87 -14.79 -14.50
CA LYS A 6 7.70 -14.75 -13.30
C LYS A 6 8.94 -13.88 -13.55
N LEU A 7 9.27 -13.01 -12.61
CA LEU A 7 10.54 -12.27 -12.59
C LEU A 7 11.66 -13.18 -12.03
N PRO A 8 12.85 -13.21 -12.64
CA PRO A 8 13.97 -14.03 -12.20
C PRO A 8 14.71 -13.40 -11.00
N LEU A 9 14.00 -13.23 -9.88
CA LEU A 9 14.48 -12.58 -8.64
C LEU A 9 14.66 -13.58 -7.48
N ASP A 10 14.58 -14.86 -7.79
CA ASP A 10 14.59 -16.00 -6.88
C ASP A 10 15.99 -16.35 -6.32
N GLN A 11 17.01 -15.57 -6.66
CA GLN A 11 18.39 -15.83 -6.23
C GLN A 11 18.88 -14.79 -5.22
N LEU A 12 19.16 -15.27 -4.00
CA LEU A 12 19.98 -14.53 -3.04
C LEU A 12 21.40 -14.39 -3.61
N ARG A 13 21.89 -13.16 -3.68
CA ARG A 13 23.24 -12.88 -4.16
C ARG A 13 24.18 -12.69 -2.97
N PRO A 14 25.22 -13.53 -2.77
CA PRO A 14 26.20 -13.30 -1.73
C PRO A 14 26.90 -11.95 -1.92
N LEU A 15 27.01 -11.19 -0.84
CA LEU A 15 27.78 -9.94 -0.81
C LEU A 15 29.16 -10.24 -0.23
N SER A 16 30.21 -9.62 -0.79
CA SER A 16 31.54 -9.66 -0.16
C SER A 16 31.44 -9.03 1.24
N SER A 17 31.94 -9.72 2.26
CA SER A 17 31.94 -9.22 3.64
C SER A 17 32.58 -7.83 3.68
N MET A 18 31.90 -6.87 4.30
CA MET A 18 32.59 -5.65 4.76
C MET A 18 33.45 -6.05 5.96
N ALA A 19 34.58 -5.37 6.11
CA ALA A 19 35.76 -5.79 6.85
C ALA A 19 35.62 -5.92 8.39
N ASP A 20 34.42 -6.05 8.96
CA ASP A 20 34.23 -6.10 10.42
C ASP A 20 33.20 -7.14 10.93
N GLU A 21 32.57 -7.95 10.07
CA GLU A 21 31.66 -9.00 10.54
C GLU A 21 31.87 -10.33 9.80
N ASP A 22 32.20 -11.40 10.55
CA ASP A 22 32.30 -12.80 10.07
C ASP A 22 30.92 -13.41 9.72
N VAL A 23 29.89 -12.59 9.52
CA VAL A 23 28.51 -13.04 9.30
C VAL A 23 28.20 -13.02 7.80
N PRO A 24 27.73 -14.13 7.20
CA PRO A 24 27.33 -14.16 5.79
C PRO A 24 26.24 -13.12 5.50
N THR A 25 26.44 -12.36 4.42
CA THR A 25 25.46 -11.37 3.96
C THR A 25 25.05 -11.62 2.52
N TYR A 26 23.77 -11.38 2.24
CA TYR A 26 23.13 -11.62 0.96
C TYR A 26 22.35 -10.38 0.53
N ALA A 27 22.20 -10.21 -0.77
CA ALA A 27 21.29 -9.25 -1.39
C ALA A 27 20.05 -9.98 -1.91
N LEU A 28 18.88 -9.44 -1.59
CA LEU A 28 17.59 -9.78 -2.16
C LEU A 28 17.08 -8.59 -2.96
N PHE A 29 16.64 -8.81 -4.19
CA PHE A 29 16.04 -7.74 -4.99
C PHE A 29 14.51 -7.82 -4.95
N GLU A 30 13.88 -6.71 -4.63
CA GLU A 30 12.42 -6.58 -4.58
C GLU A 30 11.96 -5.51 -5.57
N PRO A 31 10.91 -5.76 -6.37
CA PRO A 31 10.29 -4.72 -7.17
C PRO A 31 9.74 -3.61 -6.30
N VAL A 32 10.00 -2.37 -6.72
CA VAL A 32 9.48 -1.19 -6.05
C VAL A 32 8.67 -0.27 -6.96
N GLY A 33 8.62 -0.56 -8.26
CA GLY A 33 7.81 0.19 -9.21
C GLY A 33 8.32 0.02 -10.64
N TRP A 34 8.06 1.03 -11.46
CA TRP A 34 8.39 1.04 -12.88
C TRP A 34 9.10 2.34 -13.28
N THR A 35 9.96 2.28 -14.30
CA THR A 35 10.52 3.46 -14.96
C THR A 35 9.51 4.05 -15.95
N GLU A 36 9.78 5.27 -16.41
CA GLU A 36 9.01 5.94 -17.48
C GLU A 36 8.98 5.11 -18.78
N GLN A 37 10.05 4.35 -19.02
CA GLN A 37 10.24 3.51 -20.19
C GLN A 37 9.60 2.12 -20.02
N GLY A 38 8.95 1.84 -18.88
CA GLY A 38 8.28 0.57 -18.62
C GLY A 38 9.20 -0.54 -18.12
N GLU A 39 10.35 -0.20 -17.55
CA GLU A 39 11.28 -1.15 -16.92
C GLU A 39 10.91 -1.35 -15.45
N VAL A 40 11.22 -2.50 -14.86
CA VAL A 40 10.95 -2.74 -13.44
C VAL A 40 12.08 -2.14 -12.60
N VAL A 41 11.73 -1.33 -11.62
CA VAL A 41 12.69 -0.78 -10.65
C VAL A 41 12.79 -1.75 -9.49
N LEU A 42 14.01 -2.14 -9.13
CA LEU A 42 14.31 -3.02 -8.01
C LEU A 42 15.06 -2.26 -6.92
N GLN A 43 14.71 -2.59 -5.67
CA GLN A 43 15.46 -2.22 -4.49
C GLN A 43 16.26 -3.43 -4.01
N GLU A 44 17.55 -3.22 -3.73
CA GLU A 44 18.36 -4.19 -3.02
C GLU A 44 18.08 -4.14 -1.52
N ARG A 45 17.78 -5.29 -0.93
CA ARG A 45 17.72 -5.49 0.52
C ARG A 45 18.87 -6.37 0.96
N ARG A 46 19.61 -5.92 1.97
CA ARG A 46 20.66 -6.68 2.60
C ARG A 46 20.08 -7.59 3.69
N LEU A 47 20.43 -8.86 3.60
CA LEU A 47 20.10 -9.90 4.57
C LEU A 47 21.37 -10.41 5.23
N ILE A 48 21.30 -10.64 6.53
CA ILE A 48 22.31 -11.32 7.33
C ILE A 48 21.78 -12.73 7.60
N GLU A 49 22.57 -13.76 7.34
CA GLU A 49 22.22 -15.13 7.71
C GLU A 49 22.77 -15.46 9.10
N ARG A 50 21.91 -15.98 9.99
CA ARG A 50 22.30 -16.58 11.27
C ARG A 50 21.59 -17.92 11.42
N ASP A 51 22.36 -18.99 11.59
CA ASP A 51 21.85 -20.36 11.79
C ASP A 51 20.81 -20.80 10.72
N GLY A 52 21.05 -20.47 9.45
CA GLY A 52 20.15 -20.77 8.33
C GLY A 52 18.90 -19.90 8.25
N THR A 53 18.75 -18.92 9.14
CA THR A 53 17.67 -17.93 9.12
C THR A 53 18.19 -16.59 8.61
N TYR A 54 17.47 -15.99 7.66
CA TYR A 54 17.84 -14.70 7.07
C TYR A 54 17.12 -13.57 7.80
N PHE A 55 17.89 -12.58 8.24
CA PHE A 55 17.42 -11.39 8.94
C PHE A 55 17.72 -10.15 8.09
N SER A 56 16.77 -9.22 7.95
CA SER A 56 17.08 -7.93 7.35
C SER A 56 17.94 -7.11 8.31
N ASP A 57 19.09 -6.62 7.85
CA ASP A 57 19.90 -5.70 8.65
C ASP A 57 19.25 -4.31 8.66
N THR A 58 18.68 -3.92 9.79
CA THR A 58 18.06 -2.62 9.99
C THR A 58 19.07 -1.49 10.19
N LEU A 59 20.34 -1.80 10.48
CA LEU A 59 21.36 -0.81 10.88
C LEU A 59 22.22 -0.30 9.71
N TYR A 60 22.31 -1.04 8.59
CA TYR A 60 23.11 -0.66 7.43
C TYR A 60 22.39 -0.93 6.10
N GLN A 61 21.31 -0.20 5.82
CA GLN A 61 20.72 -0.20 4.49
C GLN A 61 21.54 0.66 3.53
N VAL A 62 22.42 0.03 2.76
CA VAL A 62 22.89 0.62 1.50
C VAL A 62 21.79 0.40 0.47
N ILE A 63 20.98 1.42 0.21
CA ILE A 63 19.95 1.37 -0.83
C ILE A 63 20.63 1.59 -2.18
N ASN A 64 20.99 0.50 -2.87
CA ASN A 64 21.27 0.56 -4.30
C ASN A 64 19.96 0.26 -5.05
N THR A 65 19.49 1.24 -5.83
CA THR A 65 18.35 1.05 -6.73
C THR A 65 18.88 0.67 -8.12
N VAL A 66 18.39 -0.45 -8.67
CA VAL A 66 18.77 -0.92 -10.01
C VAL A 66 17.52 -1.11 -10.85
N ALA A 67 17.59 -0.79 -12.14
CA ALA A 67 16.52 -1.12 -13.07
C ALA A 67 16.82 -2.48 -13.71
N VAL A 68 15.77 -3.28 -13.90
CA VAL A 68 15.84 -4.48 -14.74
C VAL A 68 14.91 -4.32 -15.91
N LEU A 69 15.48 -4.51 -17.11
CA LEU A 69 14.73 -4.65 -18.34
C LEU A 69 13.93 -5.96 -18.26
N PRO A 70 12.59 -5.91 -18.17
CA PRO A 70 11.76 -7.09 -17.96
C PRO A 70 12.00 -8.14 -19.06
N ASP A 71 12.33 -7.71 -20.27
CA ASP A 71 12.41 -8.58 -21.45
C ASP A 71 13.79 -9.19 -21.71
N THR A 72 14.83 -8.72 -21.04
CA THR A 72 16.21 -9.23 -21.26
C THR A 72 16.89 -9.74 -19.99
N GLY A 73 16.33 -9.47 -18.80
CA GLY A 73 16.96 -9.82 -17.52
C GLY A 73 18.23 -9.03 -17.21
N ALA A 74 18.60 -8.06 -18.05
CA ALA A 74 19.77 -7.23 -17.85
C ALA A 74 19.53 -6.23 -16.71
N VAL A 75 20.33 -6.33 -15.65
CA VAL A 75 20.40 -5.38 -14.53
C VAL A 75 21.29 -4.20 -14.96
N LYS A 76 20.79 -2.98 -14.84
CA LYS A 76 21.57 -1.76 -15.07
C LYS A 76 21.57 -0.87 -13.82
N PRO A 77 22.74 -0.37 -13.38
CA PRO A 77 22.80 0.69 -12.37
C PRO A 77 22.03 1.91 -12.89
N LEU A 78 21.17 2.50 -12.05
CA LEU A 78 20.52 3.77 -12.37
C LEU A 78 21.43 4.90 -11.91
N SER A 79 22.17 5.54 -12.82
CA SER A 79 22.91 6.77 -12.51
C SER A 79 22.00 8.01 -12.45
N ASP A 80 20.87 7.99 -13.17
CA ASP A 80 20.08 9.20 -13.47
C ASP A 80 18.57 9.04 -13.22
N TRP A 81 18.15 8.03 -12.46
CA TRP A 81 16.74 7.89 -12.08
C TRP A 81 16.39 8.80 -10.91
N SER A 82 15.66 9.88 -11.21
CA SER A 82 14.82 10.54 -10.22
C SER A 82 13.44 9.90 -10.25
N PRO A 83 12.88 9.46 -9.11
CA PRO A 83 11.53 8.95 -9.07
C PRO A 83 10.56 10.01 -9.65
N PRO A 84 9.51 9.60 -10.38
CA PRO A 84 8.46 10.52 -10.82
C PRO A 84 7.65 10.94 -9.58
N GLY A 85 8.14 11.94 -8.85
CA GLY A 85 7.67 12.32 -7.51
C GLY A 85 8.68 11.92 -6.43
N PRO A 86 8.69 12.56 -5.25
CA PRO A 86 9.87 12.57 -4.38
C PRO A 86 10.24 11.19 -3.83
N ALA A 87 11.55 10.96 -3.83
CA ALA A 87 12.23 9.79 -3.30
C ALA A 87 12.01 9.65 -1.78
N VAL A 88 11.77 8.41 -1.33
CA VAL A 88 11.64 8.03 0.08
C VAL A 88 12.85 7.20 0.51
N VAL A 89 13.37 7.52 1.70
CA VAL A 89 14.28 6.68 2.50
C VAL A 89 13.43 5.78 3.40
N HIS A 90 13.77 4.49 3.47
CA HIS A 90 13.12 3.48 4.31
C HIS A 90 13.50 3.63 5.79
N GLY A 91 12.52 3.39 6.67
CA GLY A 91 12.69 3.08 8.09
C GLY A 91 11.56 2.16 8.56
N PHE A 92 11.89 0.98 9.09
CA PHE A 92 10.96 -0.09 9.44
C PHE A 92 10.11 0.23 10.68
N MET A 93 8.78 0.17 10.57
CA MET A 93 7.91 -0.87 11.15
C MET A 93 6.44 -0.52 10.83
N ASP A 94 5.86 -1.34 9.96
CA ASP A 94 4.43 -1.47 9.65
C ASP A 94 3.74 -0.33 8.85
N SER A 95 2.95 -0.77 7.86
CA SER A 95 2.16 -0.05 6.84
C SER A 95 2.86 0.73 5.70
N VAL A 96 2.92 0.04 4.56
CA VAL A 96 2.98 0.49 3.16
C VAL A 96 2.44 1.91 2.91
N ILE A 97 3.31 2.87 2.60
CA ILE A 97 2.92 4.09 1.87
C ILE A 97 3.99 4.40 0.82
N LYS A 98 3.60 4.48 -0.46
CA LYS A 98 4.44 4.94 -1.58
C LYS A 98 3.85 6.21 -2.18
N GLY A 99 4.64 7.29 -2.17
CA GLY A 99 4.33 8.64 -2.67
C GLY A 99 5.00 9.72 -1.81
N PRO A 100 4.91 11.03 -2.15
CA PRO A 100 5.35 12.20 -1.34
C PRO A 100 4.71 12.26 0.05
N LEU A 101 5.02 11.29 0.90
CA LEU A 101 4.26 11.01 2.10
C LEU A 101 5.19 11.00 3.29
N TRP A 102 5.11 12.07 4.05
CA TRP A 102 5.70 12.17 5.37
C TRP A 102 4.71 11.60 6.36
N VAL A 103 4.90 10.32 6.67
CA VAL A 103 4.15 9.67 7.73
C VAL A 103 4.81 10.05 9.04
N ILE A 104 4.12 10.81 9.88
CA ILE A 104 4.58 11.11 11.23
C ILE A 104 3.96 10.08 12.17
N HIS A 105 4.75 9.08 12.58
CA HIS A 105 4.33 8.09 13.56
C HIS A 105 4.44 8.69 14.96
N GLY A 106 3.30 9.03 15.59
CA GLY A 106 3.25 9.39 17.01
C GLY A 106 3.02 8.16 17.88
N TYR A 107 3.97 7.80 18.74
CA TYR A 107 3.80 6.77 19.77
C TYR A 107 3.77 7.42 21.16
N ASN A 108 2.92 6.94 22.07
CA ASN A 108 3.10 7.19 23.49
C ASN A 108 2.65 6.00 24.36
N ASN A 109 3.52 5.57 25.27
CA ASN A 109 3.10 5.06 26.58
C ASN A 109 3.71 5.87 27.74
N GLU A 110 4.74 6.72 27.52
CA GLU A 110 5.42 7.44 28.60
C GLU A 110 5.87 8.88 28.26
N GLY A 111 5.11 9.61 27.44
CA GLY A 111 5.34 11.04 27.23
C GLY A 111 6.62 11.38 26.47
N ILE A 112 6.50 11.49 25.15
CA ILE A 112 7.32 12.44 24.37
C ILE A 112 6.37 13.47 23.78
N THR A 113 6.61 14.71 24.19
CA THR A 113 5.92 15.92 23.75
C THR A 113 6.68 16.52 22.57
N VAL A 114 5.92 17.14 21.67
CA VAL A 114 6.34 17.94 20.50
C VAL A 114 6.84 17.10 19.32
N LEU A 115 5.90 16.73 18.44
CA LEU A 115 6.21 16.71 17.02
C LEU A 115 6.56 18.15 16.66
N ASP A 116 7.84 18.42 16.41
CA ASP A 116 8.23 19.65 15.74
C ASP A 116 7.62 19.57 14.34
N TRP A 117 6.42 20.16 14.18
CA TRP A 117 5.74 20.37 12.90
C TRP A 117 6.50 21.41 12.05
N GLY A 118 7.84 21.33 12.05
CA GLY A 118 8.71 22.06 11.16
C GLY A 118 8.35 21.76 9.71
N SER A 119 9.09 22.33 8.77
CA SER A 119 8.79 22.22 7.35
C SER A 119 8.86 20.78 6.85
N ILE A 120 7.74 20.05 6.92
CA ILE A 120 7.55 18.72 6.34
C ILE A 120 7.75 18.88 4.83
N PRO A 121 8.79 18.29 4.22
CA PRO A 121 9.06 18.52 2.80
C PRO A 121 7.87 18.10 1.92
N GLY A 122 7.62 18.78 0.80
CA GLY A 122 6.47 18.47 -0.06
C GLY A 122 5.09 18.84 0.51
N TRP A 123 4.97 19.20 1.80
CA TRP A 123 3.75 19.81 2.34
C TRP A 123 3.78 21.32 2.15
N SER A 124 2.63 21.89 1.81
CA SER A 124 2.50 23.35 1.77
C SER A 124 2.48 23.96 3.18
N SER A 125 2.74 25.27 3.27
CA SER A 125 2.58 26.00 4.52
C SER A 125 1.14 25.96 5.07
N THR A 126 0.14 25.81 4.20
CA THR A 126 -1.28 25.68 4.57
C THR A 126 -1.51 24.34 5.25
N GLN A 127 -1.03 23.25 4.65
CA GLN A 127 -1.18 21.89 5.17
C GLN A 127 -0.47 21.72 6.51
N GLN A 128 0.76 22.23 6.64
CA GLN A 128 1.52 22.18 7.90
C GLN A 128 0.78 22.91 9.03
N LYS A 129 0.28 24.13 8.76
CA LYS A 129 -0.51 24.89 9.75
C LYS A 129 -1.80 24.19 10.13
N LEU A 130 -2.48 23.58 9.16
CA LEU A 130 -3.75 22.89 9.38
C LEU A 130 -3.55 21.65 10.27
N ALA A 131 -2.54 20.83 9.97
CA ALA A 131 -2.22 19.63 10.74
C ALA A 131 -1.76 19.96 12.16
N ALA A 132 -0.83 20.93 12.32
CA ALA A 132 -0.37 21.38 13.64
C ALA A 132 -1.53 21.86 14.52
N LYS A 133 -2.47 22.63 13.95
CA LYS A 133 -3.63 23.12 14.71
C LYS A 133 -4.62 22.01 15.07
N TRP A 134 -4.79 20.99 14.23
CA TRP A 134 -5.64 19.83 14.53
C TRP A 134 -5.03 18.98 15.65
N ALA A 135 -3.75 18.66 15.55
CA ALA A 135 -3.01 17.89 16.54
C ALA A 135 -3.02 18.55 17.93
N ALA A 136 -2.99 19.89 18.01
CA ALA A 136 -3.08 20.61 19.27
C ALA A 136 -4.45 20.48 19.98
N LYS A 137 -5.54 20.21 19.25
CA LYS A 137 -6.91 20.12 19.83
C LYS A 137 -7.28 18.73 20.33
N LYS A 138 -6.67 17.68 19.77
CA LYS A 138 -6.93 16.29 20.15
C LYS A 138 -5.59 15.62 20.48
N PRO A 139 -5.22 15.51 21.76
CA PRO A 139 -4.01 14.81 22.15
C PRO A 139 -4.03 13.39 21.57
N ILE A 140 -2.91 13.02 20.98
CA ILE A 140 -2.75 11.81 20.18
C ILE A 140 -2.68 10.60 21.12
N THR A 141 -3.60 9.65 20.96
CA THR A 141 -3.64 8.41 21.77
C THR A 141 -3.38 7.13 20.95
N TYR A 142 -3.32 7.22 19.62
CA TYR A 142 -3.14 6.09 18.71
C TYR A 142 -2.19 6.45 17.55
N PRO A 143 -1.59 5.46 16.87
CA PRO A 143 -0.84 5.68 15.63
C PRO A 143 -1.71 6.36 14.57
N GLN A 144 -1.13 7.34 13.88
CA GLN A 144 -1.81 8.18 12.89
C GLN A 144 -1.01 8.20 11.60
N ASP A 145 -1.68 7.97 10.47
CA ASP A 145 -1.11 8.17 9.15
C ASP A 145 -1.61 9.51 8.61
N TRP A 146 -0.69 10.44 8.36
CA TRP A 146 -0.98 11.76 7.83
C TRP A 146 -0.59 11.83 6.35
N LEU A 147 -1.52 12.22 5.49
CA LEU A 147 -1.33 12.35 4.05
C LEU A 147 -1.56 13.81 3.62
N ALA A 148 -0.66 14.35 2.80
CA ALA A 148 -0.89 15.61 2.11
C ALA A 148 -1.56 15.34 0.76
N ALA A 149 -2.66 16.02 0.48
CA ALA A 149 -3.25 15.99 -0.85
C ALA A 149 -2.43 16.87 -1.83
N PRO A 150 -2.41 16.53 -3.13
CA PRO A 150 -1.71 17.30 -4.16
C PRO A 150 -2.21 18.74 -4.36
N ASP A 151 -3.42 19.07 -3.90
CA ASP A 151 -3.98 20.42 -3.95
C ASP A 151 -3.20 21.45 -3.10
N GLY A 152 -2.29 20.98 -2.25
CA GLY A 152 -1.51 21.82 -1.35
C GLY A 152 -2.33 22.44 -0.22
N GLU A 153 -3.54 21.97 0.03
CA GLU A 153 -4.45 22.55 1.02
C GLU A 153 -5.09 21.49 1.93
N THR A 154 -5.44 20.34 1.36
CA THR A 154 -6.12 19.26 2.06
C THR A 154 -5.11 18.38 2.78
N VAL A 155 -5.46 17.99 4.01
CA VAL A 155 -4.72 17.02 4.83
C VAL A 155 -5.66 15.87 5.17
N ILE A 156 -5.19 14.64 5.00
CA ILE A 156 -5.92 13.44 5.35
C ILE A 156 -5.23 12.83 6.57
N LEU A 157 -6.01 12.56 7.61
CA LEU A 157 -5.55 11.89 8.81
C LEU A 157 -6.29 10.56 8.92
N GLN A 158 -5.58 9.45 8.85
CA GLN A 158 -6.11 8.13 9.13
C GLN A 158 -5.71 7.73 10.55
N ILE A 159 -6.70 7.43 11.39
CA ILE A 159 -6.49 6.84 12.71
C ILE A 159 -6.79 5.35 12.58
N ARG A 160 -5.78 4.50 12.82
CA ARG A 160 -5.91 3.05 12.60
C ARG A 160 -7.09 2.48 13.38
N LYS A 161 -7.90 1.65 12.70
CA LYS A 161 -9.12 1.00 13.23
C LYS A 161 -10.22 1.94 13.71
N GLU A 162 -10.13 3.22 13.37
CA GLU A 162 -11.18 4.19 13.65
C GLU A 162 -11.70 4.78 12.34
N LYS A 163 -11.14 5.90 11.92
CA LYS A 163 -11.73 6.80 10.92
C LYS A 163 -10.63 7.50 10.11
N ILE A 164 -10.99 7.87 8.88
CA ILE A 164 -10.25 8.81 8.06
C ILE A 164 -10.91 10.19 8.21
N TYR A 165 -10.09 11.19 8.46
CA TYR A 165 -10.46 12.58 8.61
C TYR A 165 -9.87 13.37 7.44
N ILE A 166 -10.72 14.03 6.66
CA ILE A 166 -10.28 14.93 5.60
C ILE A 166 -10.43 16.36 6.12
N LEU A 167 -9.30 17.05 6.26
CA LEU A 167 -9.16 18.40 6.79
C LEU A 167 -8.93 19.37 5.64
N LYS A 168 -9.67 20.49 5.62
CA LYS A 168 -9.55 21.54 4.61
C LYS A 168 -9.40 22.94 5.24
N PRO A 169 -8.87 23.94 4.50
CA PRO A 169 -8.85 25.33 4.95
C PRO A 169 -10.27 25.87 5.25
N GLY A 170 -10.39 26.83 6.18
CA GLY A 170 -11.68 27.49 6.50
C GLY A 170 -12.44 26.97 7.73
N TYR A 171 -11.89 26.01 8.49
CA TYR A 171 -12.35 25.58 9.82
C TYR A 171 -13.86 25.31 9.97
N GLY A 172 -14.33 24.22 9.35
CA GLY A 172 -15.55 23.50 9.73
C GLY A 172 -15.26 22.21 10.50
N GLN A 173 -16.24 21.30 10.55
CA GLN A 173 -16.03 19.91 10.97
C GLN A 173 -15.25 19.14 9.88
N PRO A 174 -14.37 18.19 10.25
CA PRO A 174 -13.73 17.33 9.26
C PRO A 174 -14.77 16.49 8.52
N ILE A 175 -14.48 16.12 7.28
CA ILE A 175 -15.21 15.04 6.64
C ILE A 175 -14.69 13.74 7.23
N ILE A 176 -15.61 12.87 7.66
CA ILE A 176 -15.29 11.64 8.38
C ILE A 176 -15.70 10.46 7.50
N LEU A 177 -14.75 9.56 7.24
CA LEU A 177 -14.96 8.32 6.51
C LEU A 177 -14.51 7.11 7.37
N PRO A 178 -15.09 5.91 7.16
CA PRO A 178 -16.29 5.65 6.39
C PRO A 178 -17.54 6.30 7.00
N GLN A 179 -18.61 6.40 6.21
CA GLN A 179 -19.95 6.70 6.73
C GLN A 179 -20.58 5.42 7.27
N ASN A 180 -21.29 5.54 8.39
CA ASN A 180 -22.07 4.43 8.95
C ASN A 180 -23.22 4.07 7.98
N LYS A 181 -23.59 2.79 7.96
CA LYS A 181 -24.87 2.35 7.39
C LYS A 181 -25.95 2.45 8.47
N GLU A 182 -27.22 2.43 8.09
CA GLU A 182 -28.33 2.51 9.04
C GLU A 182 -28.23 1.38 10.08
N GLY A 183 -28.07 1.74 11.36
CA GLY A 183 -27.90 0.78 12.46
C GLY A 183 -26.56 0.03 12.49
N VAL A 184 -25.61 0.34 11.58
CA VAL A 184 -24.39 -0.44 11.38
C VAL A 184 -23.15 0.46 11.41
N SER A 185 -22.28 0.24 12.39
CA SER A 185 -21.02 0.97 12.56
C SER A 185 -20.02 0.59 11.47
N ALA A 186 -19.28 1.58 10.98
CA ALA A 186 -18.26 1.40 9.96
C ALA A 186 -16.89 1.85 10.47
N PHE A 187 -15.86 1.06 10.18
CA PHE A 187 -14.48 1.30 10.63
C PHE A 187 -13.49 1.16 9.47
N VAL A 188 -12.46 1.98 9.48
CA VAL A 188 -11.35 1.84 8.52
C VAL A 188 -10.54 0.59 8.89
N THR A 189 -10.25 -0.26 7.91
CA THR A 189 -9.38 -1.42 8.08
C THR A 189 -7.91 -1.03 8.24
N ALA A 190 -7.05 -1.96 8.63
CA ALA A 190 -5.64 -1.68 8.95
C ALA A 190 -4.76 -1.32 7.74
N VAL A 191 -5.29 -1.34 6.52
CA VAL A 191 -4.57 -1.02 5.30
C VAL A 191 -4.62 0.51 5.08
N THR A 192 -3.51 1.09 4.67
CA THR A 192 -3.38 2.53 4.42
C THR A 192 -4.29 2.96 3.28
N ALA A 193 -5.04 4.03 3.53
CA ALA A 193 -5.82 4.68 2.50
C ALA A 193 -4.89 5.31 1.46
N GLN A 194 -5.30 5.29 0.19
CA GLN A 194 -4.48 5.81 -0.90
C GLN A 194 -5.26 6.86 -1.69
N LEU A 195 -4.61 7.99 -1.97
CA LEU A 195 -5.14 8.97 -2.91
C LEU A 195 -5.11 8.42 -4.33
N SER A 196 -6.11 8.80 -5.13
CA SER A 196 -6.07 8.60 -6.57
C SER A 196 -4.92 9.41 -7.19
N PRO A 197 -4.43 9.05 -8.39
CA PRO A 197 -3.31 9.75 -9.03
C PRO A 197 -3.55 11.25 -9.26
N ASP A 198 -4.79 11.64 -9.50
CA ASP A 198 -5.23 13.04 -9.65
C ASP A 198 -5.42 13.78 -8.30
N GLY A 199 -5.30 13.06 -7.18
CA GLY A 199 -5.49 13.58 -5.83
C GLY A 199 -6.94 13.92 -5.46
N GLN A 200 -7.94 13.57 -6.27
CA GLN A 200 -9.33 14.00 -6.05
C GLN A 200 -10.18 12.98 -5.28
N ARG A 201 -9.73 11.73 -5.25
CA ARG A 201 -10.41 10.61 -4.59
C ARG A 201 -9.46 9.89 -3.65
N ILE A 202 -10.05 9.13 -2.74
CA ILE A 202 -9.35 8.23 -1.83
C ILE A 202 -9.95 6.83 -1.94
N VAL A 203 -9.11 5.81 -1.88
CA VAL A 203 -9.51 4.41 -1.70
C VAL A 203 -9.10 3.94 -0.32
N TYR A 204 -9.98 3.19 0.34
CA TYR A 204 -9.75 2.63 1.67
C TYR A 204 -10.63 1.41 1.89
N GLY A 205 -10.21 0.52 2.77
CA GLY A 205 -10.98 -0.66 3.16
C GLY A 205 -11.84 -0.34 4.37
N VAL A 206 -13.07 -0.84 4.35
CA VAL A 206 -14.08 -0.61 5.37
C VAL A 206 -14.54 -1.94 5.93
N ARG A 207 -14.65 -1.99 7.25
CA ARG A 207 -15.31 -3.04 8.01
C ARG A 207 -16.65 -2.49 8.49
N PHE A 208 -17.75 -3.15 8.12
CA PHE A 208 -19.06 -2.92 8.69
C PHE A 208 -19.33 -3.98 9.75
N GLU A 209 -19.57 -3.51 10.97
CA GLU A 209 -19.85 -4.37 12.12
C GLU A 209 -21.22 -5.04 11.98
N ASN A 210 -21.28 -6.35 12.14
CA ASN A 210 -22.55 -7.07 12.17
C ASN A 210 -23.23 -6.90 13.55
N PRO A 211 -24.36 -6.19 13.62
CA PRO A 211 -25.05 -5.91 14.88
C PRO A 211 -25.63 -7.18 15.53
N ASP A 212 -25.86 -8.23 14.74
CA ASP A 212 -26.43 -9.51 15.19
C ASP A 212 -25.34 -10.53 15.58
N SER A 213 -24.06 -10.15 15.53
CA SER A 213 -22.97 -11.04 15.91
C SER A 213 -22.98 -11.32 17.42
N ASN A 214 -23.15 -12.60 17.78
CA ASN A 214 -23.03 -13.09 19.16
C ASN A 214 -21.61 -13.59 19.50
N ASP A 215 -20.67 -13.46 18.55
CA ASP A 215 -19.27 -13.84 18.71
C ASP A 215 -18.51 -12.74 19.45
N SER A 216 -17.88 -13.08 20.58
CA SER A 216 -17.02 -12.17 21.35
C SER A 216 -15.74 -11.75 20.61
N TYR A 217 -15.41 -12.40 19.49
CA TYR A 217 -14.37 -11.99 18.54
C TYR A 217 -14.89 -11.21 17.33
N GLY A 218 -16.21 -11.15 17.10
CA GLY A 218 -16.94 -10.23 16.21
C GLY A 218 -16.36 -10.01 14.81
N ARG A 219 -15.63 -10.97 14.23
CA ARG A 219 -14.88 -10.77 12.97
C ARG A 219 -15.31 -11.68 11.83
N GLU A 220 -15.91 -12.82 12.14
CA GLU A 220 -16.31 -13.78 11.10
C GLU A 220 -17.57 -13.35 10.36
N THR A 221 -18.45 -12.54 10.95
CA THR A 221 -19.71 -12.16 10.28
C THR A 221 -19.76 -10.70 9.81
N ASP A 222 -18.65 -9.97 9.97
CA ASP A 222 -18.54 -8.60 9.50
C ASP A 222 -18.35 -8.54 7.99
N THR A 223 -18.93 -7.50 7.38
CA THR A 223 -18.73 -7.27 5.95
C THR A 223 -17.52 -6.37 5.74
N TYR A 224 -16.63 -6.78 4.85
CA TYR A 224 -15.52 -5.94 4.41
C TYR A 224 -15.70 -5.50 2.97
N GLU A 225 -15.44 -4.22 2.72
CA GLU A 225 -15.58 -3.58 1.40
C GLU A 225 -14.35 -2.74 1.10
N ILE A 226 -14.03 -2.57 -0.18
CA ILE A 226 -13.18 -1.46 -0.62
C ILE A 226 -14.11 -0.31 -0.99
N GLN A 227 -13.83 0.90 -0.52
CA GLN A 227 -14.59 2.08 -0.92
C GLN A 227 -13.69 3.10 -1.59
N THR A 228 -14.21 3.72 -2.65
CA THR A 228 -13.67 4.96 -3.20
C THR A 228 -14.55 6.13 -2.74
N SER A 229 -13.93 7.25 -2.41
CA SER A 229 -14.66 8.45 -2.02
C SER A 229 -14.01 9.71 -2.58
N SER A 230 -14.83 10.66 -3.00
CA SER A 230 -14.36 12.03 -3.26
C SER A 230 -13.85 12.69 -1.97
N LEU A 231 -12.88 13.60 -2.07
CA LEU A 231 -12.38 14.33 -0.89
C LEU A 231 -13.39 15.30 -0.25
N ASN A 232 -14.63 15.39 -0.75
CA ASN A 232 -15.72 16.11 -0.08
C ASN A 232 -16.66 15.18 0.70
N GLY A 233 -16.50 13.86 0.59
CA GLY A 233 -17.29 12.84 1.28
C GLY A 233 -18.71 12.63 0.76
N ASN A 234 -19.13 13.34 -0.29
CA ASN A 234 -20.50 13.28 -0.81
C ASN A 234 -20.71 12.21 -1.89
N SER A 235 -19.63 11.64 -2.41
CA SER A 235 -19.66 10.57 -3.41
C SER A 235 -18.82 9.42 -2.91
N ILE A 236 -19.49 8.39 -2.39
CA ILE A 236 -18.89 7.15 -1.89
C ILE A 236 -19.38 6.02 -2.79
N THR A 237 -18.45 5.19 -3.22
CA THR A 237 -18.70 4.03 -4.08
C THR A 237 -18.07 2.80 -3.45
N SER A 238 -18.85 1.74 -3.28
CA SER A 238 -18.34 0.45 -2.82
C SER A 238 -17.90 -0.42 -4.00
N ILE A 239 -16.71 -1.00 -3.88
CA ILE A 239 -16.21 -2.10 -4.69
C ILE A 239 -16.35 -3.35 -3.82
N LYS A 240 -17.33 -4.19 -4.16
CA LYS A 240 -17.72 -5.36 -3.38
C LYS A 240 -17.74 -6.60 -4.25
N LEU A 241 -17.19 -7.69 -3.72
CA LEU A 241 -17.34 -9.03 -4.29
C LEU A 241 -18.66 -9.65 -3.81
N ASP A 242 -19.33 -10.41 -4.68
CA ASP A 242 -20.71 -10.91 -4.44
C ASP A 242 -20.82 -12.09 -3.46
N TYR A 243 -19.87 -12.23 -2.54
CA TYR A 243 -19.85 -13.30 -1.53
C TYR A 243 -19.48 -12.78 -0.14
N GLU A 244 -19.86 -13.55 0.87
CA GLU A 244 -20.00 -13.11 2.27
C GLU A 244 -18.66 -12.83 2.97
N TYR A 245 -17.58 -13.46 2.53
CA TYR A 245 -16.26 -13.44 3.20
C TYR A 245 -15.13 -12.85 2.33
N SER A 246 -15.39 -11.72 1.68
CA SER A 246 -14.35 -10.98 0.96
C SER A 246 -13.55 -10.10 1.92
N TYR A 247 -12.35 -10.51 2.35
CA TYR A 247 -11.45 -9.65 3.13
C TYR A 247 -10.36 -9.01 2.24
N PRO A 248 -10.54 -7.76 1.76
CA PRO A 248 -9.53 -7.06 0.99
C PRO A 248 -8.33 -6.66 1.87
N ARG A 249 -7.12 -7.02 1.43
CA ARG A 249 -5.89 -6.82 2.22
C ARG A 249 -4.96 -5.76 1.65
N GLU A 250 -4.97 -5.60 0.34
CA GLU A 250 -4.08 -4.68 -0.38
C GLU A 250 -4.81 -4.13 -1.59
N TRP A 251 -4.51 -2.89 -1.96
CA TRP A 251 -5.04 -2.25 -3.17
C TRP A 251 -4.06 -1.25 -3.76
N ALA A 252 -4.25 -0.96 -5.05
CA ALA A 252 -3.52 0.06 -5.77
C ALA A 252 -4.38 0.67 -6.90
N TRP A 253 -4.40 2.00 -6.98
CA TRP A 253 -4.95 2.73 -8.12
C TRP A 253 -4.14 2.46 -9.39
N SER A 254 -4.84 2.28 -10.52
CA SER A 254 -4.20 2.41 -11.83
C SER A 254 -3.71 3.86 -12.04
N PRO A 255 -2.69 4.10 -12.86
CA PRO A 255 -2.12 5.45 -13.05
C PRO A 255 -3.09 6.46 -13.66
N ASN A 256 -4.08 6.00 -14.42
CA ASN A 256 -5.15 6.82 -14.96
C ASN A 256 -6.32 7.04 -13.97
N GLY A 257 -6.29 6.41 -12.80
CA GLY A 257 -7.33 6.50 -11.78
C GLY A 257 -8.64 5.79 -12.15
N GLU A 258 -8.71 5.06 -13.26
CA GLU A 258 -9.95 4.40 -13.68
C GLU A 258 -10.20 3.07 -12.98
N TYR A 259 -9.14 2.40 -12.52
CA TYR A 259 -9.19 1.05 -11.96
C TYR A 259 -8.54 0.96 -10.58
N ILE A 260 -8.97 -0.04 -9.81
CA ILE A 260 -8.35 -0.47 -8.56
C ILE A 260 -7.95 -1.94 -8.73
N ALA A 261 -6.67 -2.24 -8.59
CA ALA A 261 -6.22 -3.62 -8.33
C ALA A 261 -6.31 -3.89 -6.84
N PHE A 262 -6.73 -5.09 -6.44
CA PHE A 262 -6.78 -5.46 -5.03
C PHE A 262 -6.63 -6.97 -4.81
N ILE A 263 -6.15 -7.34 -3.61
CA ILE A 263 -6.08 -8.72 -3.15
C ILE A 263 -7.24 -8.99 -2.20
N ALA A 264 -8.01 -10.02 -2.48
CA ALA A 264 -9.12 -10.46 -1.64
C ALA A 264 -9.23 -11.99 -1.60
N GLN A 265 -9.96 -12.49 -0.61
CA GLN A 265 -10.35 -13.90 -0.59
C GLN A 265 -11.45 -14.14 -1.63
N PRO A 266 -11.37 -15.22 -2.42
CA PRO A 266 -12.47 -15.74 -3.24
C PRO A 266 -13.59 -16.36 -2.39
N GLU A 267 -14.69 -16.75 -3.03
CA GLU A 267 -15.84 -17.42 -2.39
C GLU A 267 -15.44 -18.73 -1.67
N ASN A 268 -14.47 -19.49 -2.20
CA ASN A 268 -13.93 -20.69 -1.56
C ASN A 268 -12.89 -20.40 -0.45
N HIS A 269 -12.71 -19.12 -0.08
CA HIS A 269 -11.86 -18.58 0.99
C HIS A 269 -10.35 -18.75 0.81
N SER A 270 -9.88 -19.54 -0.16
CA SER A 270 -8.47 -19.79 -0.43
C SER A 270 -8.27 -20.40 -1.83
N PRO A 271 -7.19 -20.06 -2.54
CA PRO A 271 -6.14 -19.09 -2.15
C PRO A 271 -6.58 -17.63 -2.27
N LEU A 272 -5.75 -16.66 -1.81
CA LEU A 272 -5.99 -15.23 -2.08
C LEU A 272 -5.86 -14.95 -3.58
N HIS A 273 -6.79 -14.16 -4.13
CA HIS A 273 -6.81 -13.82 -5.54
C HIS A 273 -6.55 -12.32 -5.75
N LEU A 274 -6.04 -12.01 -6.94
CA LEU A 274 -5.85 -10.65 -7.45
C LEU A 274 -7.04 -10.30 -8.35
N TYR A 275 -7.70 -9.19 -8.01
CA TYR A 275 -8.81 -8.64 -8.76
C TYR A 275 -8.46 -7.27 -9.33
N VAL A 276 -9.13 -6.91 -10.42
CA VAL A 276 -9.19 -5.53 -10.92
C VAL A 276 -10.65 -5.13 -11.09
N ALA A 277 -11.01 -3.96 -10.57
CA ALA A 277 -12.33 -3.37 -10.71
C ALA A 277 -12.21 -1.96 -11.28
N LYS A 278 -13.27 -1.49 -11.95
CA LYS A 278 -13.39 -0.05 -12.20
C LYS A 278 -13.61 0.66 -10.87
N SER A 279 -13.06 1.87 -10.77
CA SER A 279 -13.17 2.72 -9.59
C SER A 279 -14.59 3.18 -9.26
N ASP A 280 -15.53 2.99 -10.20
CA ASP A 280 -16.97 3.20 -10.05
C ASP A 280 -17.72 1.99 -9.46
N GLY A 281 -17.01 0.93 -9.08
CA GLY A 281 -17.59 -0.28 -8.49
C GLY A 281 -17.99 -1.35 -9.50
N SER A 282 -17.96 -1.05 -10.80
CA SER A 282 -18.35 -2.00 -11.85
C SER A 282 -17.18 -2.84 -12.37
N SER A 283 -17.51 -3.85 -13.17
CA SER A 283 -16.54 -4.61 -13.97
C SER A 283 -15.41 -5.23 -13.15
N ILE A 284 -15.74 -5.93 -12.06
CA ILE A 284 -14.78 -6.66 -11.25
C ILE A 284 -14.37 -7.94 -11.99
N ILE A 285 -13.06 -8.16 -12.13
CA ILE A 285 -12.48 -9.31 -12.84
C ILE A 285 -11.44 -9.96 -11.93
N ASP A 286 -11.55 -11.28 -11.77
CA ASP A 286 -10.50 -12.12 -11.18
C ASP A 286 -9.39 -12.37 -12.21
N LEU A 287 -8.16 -12.03 -11.86
CA LEU A 287 -7.02 -12.10 -12.77
C LEU A 287 -6.17 -13.37 -12.65
N VAL A 288 -6.33 -14.13 -11.57
CA VAL A 288 -5.41 -15.23 -11.24
C VAL A 288 -6.07 -16.60 -11.14
N SER A 289 -7.37 -16.68 -10.86
CA SER A 289 -8.17 -17.91 -10.72
C SER A 289 -7.68 -18.90 -9.65
N ASP A 290 -8.48 -19.96 -9.39
CA ASP A 290 -8.28 -20.92 -8.28
C ASP A 290 -6.94 -21.67 -8.28
N ASP A 291 -6.24 -21.72 -9.42
CA ASP A 291 -4.98 -22.44 -9.59
C ASP A 291 -3.74 -21.59 -9.24
N PHE A 292 -3.95 -20.35 -8.79
CA PHE A 292 -2.87 -19.41 -8.55
C PHE A 292 -3.20 -18.44 -7.41
N TRP A 293 -2.31 -18.37 -6.42
CA TRP A 293 -2.46 -17.41 -5.33
C TRP A 293 -1.73 -16.10 -5.67
N ALA A 294 -2.28 -15.00 -5.16
CA ALA A 294 -1.70 -13.68 -5.28
C ALA A 294 -1.68 -12.95 -3.93
N ALA A 295 -0.63 -12.17 -3.72
CA ALA A 295 -0.47 -11.20 -2.65
C ALA A 295 0.17 -9.94 -3.24
N GLY A 296 0.10 -8.83 -2.50
CA GLY A 296 0.87 -7.67 -2.89
C GLY A 296 2.29 -7.69 -2.27
N PRO A 297 3.03 -6.60 -2.43
CA PRO A 297 2.58 -5.30 -2.91
C PRO A 297 2.23 -5.27 -4.42
N LEU A 298 1.32 -4.37 -4.79
CA LEU A 298 0.83 -4.21 -6.17
C LEU A 298 1.47 -2.97 -6.84
N TYR A 299 2.09 -3.14 -8.01
CA TYR A 299 2.71 -2.03 -8.75
C TYR A 299 2.26 -1.96 -10.20
N TRP A 300 1.47 -0.93 -10.53
CA TRP A 300 1.06 -0.65 -11.91
C TRP A 300 2.21 -0.07 -12.72
N SER A 301 2.36 -0.53 -13.96
CA SER A 301 3.16 0.18 -14.94
C SER A 301 2.51 1.52 -15.27
N LYS A 302 3.30 2.54 -15.63
CA LYS A 302 2.82 3.91 -15.84
C LYS A 302 1.74 4.01 -16.93
N ASP A 303 1.80 3.14 -17.93
CA ASP A 303 0.81 3.06 -19.01
C ASP A 303 -0.49 2.31 -18.61
N GLY A 304 -0.54 1.74 -17.40
CA GLY A 304 -1.66 0.93 -16.90
C GLY A 304 -1.77 -0.45 -17.54
N GLY A 305 -0.83 -0.85 -18.40
CA GLY A 305 -0.89 -2.11 -19.16
C GLY A 305 -0.38 -3.34 -18.40
N LYS A 306 0.30 -3.15 -17.26
CA LYS A 306 0.92 -4.23 -16.49
C LYS A 306 0.79 -4.00 -14.99
N LEU A 307 0.82 -5.08 -14.23
CA LEU A 307 0.86 -5.06 -12.77
C LEU A 307 1.91 -6.06 -12.25
N ILE A 308 2.71 -5.63 -11.26
CA ILE A 308 3.58 -6.52 -10.48
C ILE A 308 2.83 -6.94 -9.22
N TYR A 309 2.93 -8.22 -8.86
CA TYR A 309 2.40 -8.79 -7.64
C TYR A 309 3.26 -9.97 -7.16
N ILE A 310 3.05 -10.45 -5.94
CA ILE A 310 3.64 -11.69 -5.43
C ILE A 310 2.65 -12.82 -5.69
N GLY A 311 3.11 -13.99 -6.12
CA GLY A 311 2.21 -15.13 -6.28
C GLY A 311 2.91 -16.43 -6.59
N GLY A 312 2.10 -17.47 -6.76
CA GLY A 312 2.55 -18.80 -7.14
C GLY A 312 1.38 -19.76 -7.35
N ASN A 313 1.67 -20.89 -7.97
CA ASN A 313 0.79 -22.04 -7.99
C ASN A 313 0.95 -22.81 -6.65
N PRO A 314 -0.14 -23.07 -5.90
CA PRO A 314 -0.08 -23.75 -4.60
C PRO A 314 0.61 -25.12 -4.63
N ASP A 315 0.53 -25.83 -5.77
CA ASP A 315 1.07 -27.18 -5.93
C ASP A 315 2.52 -27.20 -6.42
N LYS A 316 3.12 -26.03 -6.70
CA LYS A 316 4.48 -25.92 -7.25
C LYS A 316 5.31 -24.93 -6.43
N GLN A 317 6.11 -25.44 -5.50
CA GLN A 317 6.92 -24.60 -4.61
C GLN A 317 7.83 -23.62 -5.36
N ASP A 318 8.43 -24.04 -6.47
CA ASP A 318 9.32 -23.19 -7.29
C ASP A 318 8.59 -22.06 -8.06
N SER A 319 7.25 -22.04 -8.02
CA SER A 319 6.46 -21.01 -8.67
C SER A 319 6.32 -19.73 -7.84
N VAL A 320 6.64 -19.78 -6.55
CA VAL A 320 6.55 -18.61 -5.67
C VAL A 320 7.56 -17.54 -6.11
N GLY A 321 7.10 -16.30 -6.26
CA GLY A 321 7.96 -15.17 -6.57
C GLY A 321 7.19 -13.92 -6.97
N TYR A 322 7.91 -12.98 -7.56
CA TYR A 322 7.29 -11.80 -8.17
C TYR A 322 6.84 -12.10 -9.60
N TRP A 323 5.63 -11.68 -9.94
CA TRP A 323 5.01 -11.92 -11.23
C TRP A 323 4.58 -10.59 -11.85
N ILE A 324 4.70 -10.50 -13.17
CA ILE A 324 4.07 -9.47 -13.99
C ILE A 324 2.85 -10.10 -14.65
N ILE A 325 1.71 -9.44 -14.53
CA ILE A 325 0.52 -9.69 -15.33
C ILE A 325 0.35 -8.57 -16.35
N SER A 326 0.07 -8.91 -17.61
CA SER A 326 -0.17 -7.95 -18.68
C SER A 326 -1.63 -7.98 -19.14
N PHE A 327 -2.22 -6.80 -19.27
CA PHE A 327 -3.57 -6.60 -19.79
C PHE A 327 -3.46 -6.41 -21.31
N LEU A 328 -3.80 -7.44 -22.08
CA LEU A 328 -3.88 -7.27 -23.54
C LEU A 328 -5.02 -6.30 -23.86
N LYS A 329 -4.70 -5.22 -24.59
CA LYS A 329 -5.66 -4.27 -25.14
C LYS A 329 -6.56 -4.90 -26.19
#